data_AF-A0A973FCW1-F1
#
_entry.id   AF-A0A973FCW1-F1
#
_cell.length_a   1.000
_cell.length_b   1.000
_cell.length_c   1.000
_cell.angle_alpha   90.00
_cell.angle_beta   90.00
_cell.angle_gamma   90.00
#
_symmetry.space_group_name_H-M   'P 1'
#
loop_
_entity.id
_entity.type
_entity.pdbx_description
1 polymer ?
#
loop_
_entity_poly.entity_id
_entity_poly.type
_entity_poly.pdbx_seq_one_letter_code
_entity_poly.pdbx_strand_id
1 'polypeptide(L)'
;MKHSIKSIASWTVFLLMLIQLVPLNRFNPPVTRDIPAEASVKRALKKACYDCHSCETKWQGIAYIAPFSWLASRTVNAGRNTIN
;
A
#
# COMPACT_ATOMS: atom_id res chain seq x y z
N MET A 1 25.19 28.66 -11.91
CA MET A 1 25.13 28.08 -10.55
C MET A 1 25.73 26.68 -10.59
N LYS A 2 26.95 26.47 -10.07
CA LYS A 2 27.58 25.13 -10.03
C LYS A 2 27.06 24.40 -8.78
N HIS A 3 25.95 23.68 -8.90
CA HIS A 3 25.48 22.85 -7.78
C HIS A 3 26.46 21.68 -7.59
N SER A 4 27.06 21.61 -6.40
CA SER A 4 27.91 20.48 -6.02
C SER A 4 27.06 19.22 -5.85
N ILE A 5 27.60 18.06 -6.23
CA ILE A 5 26.95 16.74 -6.05
C ILE A 5 26.48 16.56 -4.59
N LYS A 6 27.26 17.07 -3.63
CA LYS A 6 26.91 17.05 -2.20
C LYS A 6 25.62 17.80 -1.89
N SER A 7 25.42 18.96 -2.53
CA SER A 7 24.20 19.76 -2.38
C SER A 7 23.00 19.03 -2.97
N ILE A 8 23.15 18.43 -4.15
CA ILE A 8 22.06 17.67 -4.80
C ILE A 8 21.66 16.46 -3.95
N ALA A 9 22.63 15.67 -3.49
CA ALA A 9 22.37 14.51 -2.63
C ALA A 9 21.66 14.90 -1.33
N SER A 10 22.10 15.99 -0.68
CA SER A 10 21.48 16.50 0.54
C SER A 10 20.02 16.92 0.32
N TRP A 11 19.73 17.66 -0.75
CA TRP A 11 18.36 18.05 -1.09
C TRP A 11 17.46 16.86 -1.42
N THR A 12 17.97 15.85 -2.14
CA THR A 12 17.22 14.63 -2.44
C THR A 12 16.84 13.87 -1.17
N VAL A 13 17.79 13.67 -0.25
CA VAL A 13 17.56 12.98 1.02
C VAL A 13 16.56 13.76 1.89
N PHE A 14 16.69 15.08 1.95
CA PHE A 14 15.74 15.95 2.65
C PHE A 14 14.32 15.82 2.09
N LEU A 15 14.17 15.84 0.75
CA LEU A 15 12.88 15.66 0.10
C LEU A 15 12.29 14.27 0.38
N LEU A 16 13.11 13.20 0.30
CA LEU A 16 12.67 11.84 0.59
C LEU A 16 12.19 11.66 2.04
N MET A 17 12.75 12.40 2.99
CA MET A 17 12.26 12.46 4.37
C MET A 17 10.94 13.22 4.48
N LEU A 18 10.83 14.39 3.84
CA LEU A 18 9.61 15.20 3.87
C LEU A 18 8.40 14.45 3.30
N ILE A 19 8.56 13.72 2.19
CA ILE A 19 7.43 12.98 1.60
C ILE A 19 6.92 11.83 2.47
N GLN A 20 7.68 11.35 3.45
CA GLN A 20 7.19 10.34 4.40
C GLN A 20 6.05 10.87 5.29
N LEU A 21 5.96 12.19 5.47
CA LEU A 21 4.97 12.83 6.33
C LEU A 21 3.57 12.93 5.69
N VAL A 22 3.43 12.54 4.41
CA VAL A 22 2.12 12.53 3.74
C VAL A 22 1.26 11.39 4.33
N PRO A 23 0.14 11.71 5.00
CA PRO A 23 -0.72 10.68 5.58
C PRO A 23 -1.41 9.87 4.48
N LEU A 24 -1.49 8.55 4.64
CA LEU A 24 -2.24 7.68 3.76
C LEU A 24 -3.27 6.87 4.55
N ASN A 25 -4.42 6.64 3.94
CA ASN A 25 -5.52 5.91 4.54
C ASN A 25 -5.34 4.40 4.33
N ARG A 26 -4.42 3.79 5.09
CA ARG A 26 -4.08 2.35 5.03
C ARG A 26 -4.73 1.57 6.18
N PHE A 27 -6.02 1.78 6.38
CA PHE A 27 -6.81 1.02 7.35
C PHE A 27 -7.73 0.03 6.63
N ASN A 28 -8.11 -1.00 7.36
CA ASN A 28 -9.05 -2.00 6.88
C ASN A 28 -10.46 -1.61 7.36
N PRO A 29 -11.41 -1.36 6.44
CA PRO A 29 -12.80 -1.17 6.84
C PRO A 29 -13.37 -2.48 7.40
N PRO A 30 -14.52 -2.44 8.10
CA PRO A 30 -15.18 -3.65 8.58
C PRO A 30 -15.46 -4.64 7.44
N VAL A 31 -15.28 -5.93 7.72
CA VAL A 31 -15.65 -7.01 6.79
C VAL A 31 -17.17 -7.18 6.85
N THR A 32 -17.86 -6.89 5.75
CA THR A 32 -19.33 -6.98 5.67
C THR A 32 -19.82 -8.25 4.99
N ARG A 33 -18.97 -8.88 4.18
CA ARG A 33 -19.27 -10.10 3.41
C ARG A 33 -18.00 -10.86 3.13
N ASP A 34 -18.12 -12.18 3.05
CA ASP A 34 -17.03 -13.10 2.77
C ASP A 34 -17.43 -14.08 1.66
N ILE A 35 -16.46 -14.68 1.00
CA ILE A 35 -16.66 -15.59 -0.13
C ILE A 35 -16.99 -16.98 0.42
N PRO A 36 -18.17 -17.55 0.10
CA PRO A 36 -18.48 -18.93 0.44
C PRO A 36 -17.65 -19.86 -0.45
N ALA A 37 -16.60 -20.43 0.13
CA ALA A 37 -15.70 -21.36 -0.56
C ALA A 37 -15.19 -22.41 0.42
N GLU A 38 -14.85 -23.59 -0.10
CA GLU A 38 -14.18 -24.63 0.68
C GLU A 38 -12.87 -24.12 1.31
N ALA A 39 -12.45 -24.72 2.42
CA ALA A 39 -11.29 -24.24 3.19
C ALA A 39 -9.97 -24.24 2.37
N SER A 40 -9.81 -25.19 1.44
CA SER A 40 -8.68 -25.27 0.52
C SER A 40 -8.65 -24.07 -0.44
N VAL A 41 -9.78 -23.78 -1.08
CA VAL A 41 -9.96 -22.66 -2.01
C VAL A 41 -9.80 -21.33 -1.27
N LYS A 42 -10.40 -21.19 -0.09
CA LYS A 42 -10.29 -19.97 0.72
C LYS A 42 -8.84 -19.67 1.12
N ARG A 43 -8.05 -20.71 1.41
CA ARG A 43 -6.61 -20.56 1.70
C ARG A 43 -5.84 -20.03 0.49
N ALA A 44 -6.15 -20.52 -0.72
CA ALA A 44 -5.57 -20.01 -1.95
C ALA A 44 -5.97 -18.55 -2.20
N LEU A 45 -7.25 -18.20 -2.04
CA LEU A 45 -7.75 -16.83 -2.19
C LEU A 45 -7.12 -15.86 -1.18
N LYS A 46 -6.95 -16.28 0.08
CA LYS A 46 -6.26 -15.47 1.09
C LYS A 46 -4.82 -15.15 0.70
N LYS A 47 -4.14 -16.08 0.03
CA LYS A 47 -2.76 -15.89 -0.45
C LYS A 47 -2.69 -15.04 -1.72
N ALA A 48 -3.66 -15.16 -2.62
CA ALA A 48 -3.59 -14.57 -3.95
C ALA A 48 -4.35 -13.24 -4.09
N CYS A 49 -5.46 -13.06 -3.36
CA CYS A 49 -6.44 -12.01 -3.66
C CYS A 49 -6.69 -11.06 -2.48
N TYR A 50 -6.68 -11.56 -1.24
CA TYR A 50 -7.19 -10.79 -0.09
C TYR A 50 -6.39 -9.52 0.20
N ASP A 51 -5.07 -9.56 -0.01
CA ASP A 51 -4.23 -8.39 0.25
C ASP A 51 -4.61 -7.18 -0.61
N CYS A 52 -5.19 -7.38 -1.80
CA CYS A 52 -5.59 -6.27 -2.69
C CYS A 52 -7.11 -6.06 -2.77
N HIS A 53 -7.90 -7.12 -2.67
CA HIS A 53 -9.33 -7.07 -2.98
C HIS A 53 -10.26 -7.29 -1.78
N SER A 54 -9.74 -7.62 -0.59
CA SER A 54 -10.60 -7.77 0.60
C SER A 54 -10.46 -6.59 1.57
N CYS A 55 -11.40 -6.53 2.52
CA CYS A 55 -11.30 -5.67 3.69
C CYS A 55 -10.34 -6.24 4.76
N GLU A 56 -9.63 -7.33 4.47
CA GLU A 56 -8.66 -8.00 5.37
C GLU A 56 -7.20 -7.84 4.89
N THR A 57 -6.90 -6.77 4.15
CA THR A 57 -5.56 -6.53 3.58
C THR A 57 -4.46 -6.59 4.64
N LYS A 58 -3.43 -7.40 4.40
CA LYS A 58 -2.19 -7.35 5.19
C LYS A 58 -1.20 -6.38 4.56
N TRP A 59 -1.16 -5.16 5.10
CA TRP A 59 -0.25 -4.12 4.62
C TRP A 59 1.21 -4.51 4.86
N GLN A 60 1.94 -4.77 3.77
CA GLN A 60 3.36 -5.10 3.81
C GLN A 60 4.22 -3.90 4.21
N GLY A 61 5.45 -4.14 4.69
CA GLY A 61 6.36 -3.08 5.15
C GLY A 61 6.63 -1.98 4.10
N ILE A 62 6.68 -2.34 2.82
CA ILE A 62 6.85 -1.38 1.73
C ILE A 62 5.68 -0.38 1.60
N ALA A 63 4.50 -0.75 2.10
CA ALA A 63 3.34 0.14 2.13
C ALA A 63 3.49 1.30 3.12
N TYR A 64 4.57 1.33 3.92
CA TYR A 64 4.87 2.38 4.89
C TYR A 64 6.01 3.31 4.47
N ILE A 65 6.68 3.04 3.34
CA ILE A 65 7.82 3.83 2.86
C ILE A 65 7.41 4.57 1.60
N ALA A 66 7.35 5.90 1.64
CA ALA A 66 7.13 6.72 0.45
C ALA A 66 8.34 6.64 -0.50
N PRO A 67 8.13 6.72 -1.83
CA PRO A 67 6.84 6.91 -2.52
C PRO A 67 6.06 5.60 -2.75
N PHE A 68 6.63 4.44 -2.44
CA PHE A 68 6.00 3.13 -2.70
C PHE A 68 4.70 2.93 -1.93
N SER A 69 4.62 3.49 -0.72
CA SER A 69 3.40 3.52 0.09
C SER A 69 2.20 4.10 -0.66
N TRP A 70 2.43 5.09 -1.53
CA TRP A 70 1.37 5.72 -2.33
C TRP A 70 0.85 4.79 -3.41
N LEU A 71 1.74 4.06 -4.08
CA LEU A 71 1.35 3.06 -5.06
C LEU A 71 0.57 1.91 -4.41
N ALA A 72 1.09 1.37 -3.30
CA ALA A 72 0.42 0.29 -2.56
C ALA A 72 -0.99 0.71 -2.12
N SER A 73 -1.13 1.90 -1.53
CA SER A 73 -2.43 2.41 -1.08
C SER A 73 -3.41 2.61 -2.25
N ARG A 74 -2.95 3.19 -3.38
CA ARG A 74 -3.80 3.35 -4.58
C ARG A 74 -4.23 2.00 -5.15
N THR A 75 -3.33 1.04 -5.26
CA THR A 75 -3.63 -0.29 -5.81
C THR A 75 -4.67 -1.03 -4.97
N VAL A 76 -4.51 -1.03 -3.64
CA VAL A 76 -5.49 -1.67 -2.74
C VAL A 76 -6.85 -0.95 -2.82
N ASN A 77 -6.87 0.38 -2.79
CA ASN A 77 -8.11 1.14 -2.87
C ASN A 77 -8.83 0.92 -4.21
N ALA A 78 -8.11 0.93 -5.33
CA ALA A 78 -8.67 0.64 -6.64
C ALA A 78 -9.16 -0.81 -6.73
N GLY A 79 -8.36 -1.77 -6.23
CA GLY A 79 -8.74 -3.18 -6.21
C GLY A 79 -10.02 -3.44 -5.41
N ARG A 80 -10.17 -2.79 -4.26
CA ARG A 80 -11.41 -2.83 -3.47
C ARG A 80 -12.57 -2.20 -4.23
N ASN A 81 -12.44 -1.00 -4.78
CA ASN A 81 -13.54 -0.31 -5.47
C ASN A 81 -14.06 -1.05 -6.71
N THR A 82 -13.25 -1.90 -7.33
CA THR A 82 -13.66 -2.68 -8.51
C THR A 82 -14.42 -3.95 -8.14
N ILE A 83 -14.10 -4.58 -7.01
CA ILE A 83 -14.62 -5.91 -6.65
C ILE A 83 -15.58 -5.87 -5.45
N ASN A 84 -15.46 -4.88 -4.57
CA ASN A 84 -16.29 -4.71 -3.39
C ASN A 84 -17.38 -3.66 -3.60
#